data_AF-A0A929ULC5-F1
#
_entry.id   AF-A0A929ULC5-F1
#
_cell.length_a   1.000
_cell.length_b   1.000
_cell.length_c   1.000
_cell.angle_alpha   90.00
_cell.angle_beta   90.00
_cell.angle_gamma   90.00
#
_symmetry.space_group_name_H-M   'P 1'
#
loop_
_entity.id
_entity.type
_entity.pdbx_description
1 polymer ?
#
loop_
_entity_poly.entity_id
_entity_poly.type
_entity_poly.pdbx_seq_one_letter_code
_entity_poly.pdbx_strand_id
1 'polypeptide(L)'
;MQLSSPTPFAMLYHLGNQDPYGHEIRQTLRKLDISIRTLHEEDLERSVGSLCGLESSVESLCGPESSVGSLCKPESPVTPGPLAPSCADRSDRSPTPDFPFLLMAFFPEDLLDQLLHAMKEASIRIPYKAVLTKTNCTYRLRKLMEEVKSEHDTINGQELLTRGLCLLIVSVSMKFLLGIPLLPV
;
A
#
# COMPACT_ATOMS: atom_id res chain seq x y z
N MET A 1 24.18 7.36 21.61
CA MET A 1 22.72 7.32 21.34
C MET A 1 22.46 6.14 20.42
N GLN A 2 22.05 5.01 20.97
CA GLN A 2 21.78 3.80 20.20
C GLN A 2 20.42 3.99 19.53
N LEU A 3 20.41 4.36 18.25
CA LEU A 3 19.19 4.44 17.45
C LEU A 3 18.60 3.02 17.39
N SER A 4 17.55 2.77 18.16
CA SER A 4 16.78 1.52 18.07
C SER A 4 16.38 1.34 16.60
N SER A 5 16.83 0.27 15.96
CA SER A 5 16.42 -0.07 14.62
C SER A 5 14.89 -0.16 14.56
N PRO A 6 14.24 0.38 13.51
CA PRO A 6 12.79 0.32 13.40
C PRO A 6 12.31 -1.13 13.42
N THR A 7 11.24 -1.39 14.16
CA THR A 7 10.68 -2.74 14.32
C THR A 7 10.06 -3.20 13.00
N PRO A 8 10.34 -4.42 12.52
CA PRO A 8 9.73 -4.94 11.30
C PRO A 8 8.23 -5.17 11.49
N PHE A 9 7.43 -4.80 10.48
CA PHE A 9 6.00 -5.10 10.48
C PHE A 9 5.45 -5.25 9.06
N ALA A 10 4.36 -6.01 8.95
CA ALA A 10 3.63 -6.24 7.72
C ALA A 10 2.28 -5.51 7.73
N MET A 11 1.93 -4.92 6.61
CA MET A 11 0.64 -4.27 6.35
C MET A 11 -0.16 -5.09 5.33
N LEU A 12 -1.41 -5.40 5.68
CA LEU A 12 -2.29 -6.30 4.94
C LEU A 12 -3.54 -5.57 4.47
N TYR A 13 -3.75 -5.48 3.16
CA TYR A 13 -4.95 -4.94 2.54
C TYR A 13 -5.71 -6.06 1.83
N HIS A 14 -7.04 -6.12 1.99
CA HIS A 14 -7.89 -7.21 1.45
C HIS A 14 -7.41 -8.62 1.86
N LEU A 15 -6.79 -8.74 3.05
CA LEU A 15 -6.27 -9.98 3.64
C LEU A 15 -6.72 -10.06 5.12
N GLY A 16 -8.05 -10.14 5.29
CA GLY A 16 -8.72 -10.19 6.58
C GLY A 16 -8.75 -11.60 7.19
N ASN A 17 -9.19 -11.73 8.44
CA ASN A 17 -9.28 -13.03 9.12
C ASN A 17 -10.35 -13.98 8.54
N GLN A 18 -11.32 -13.44 7.81
CA GLN A 18 -12.39 -14.21 7.18
C GLN A 18 -11.99 -14.77 5.81
N ASP A 19 -10.88 -14.29 5.26
CA ASP A 19 -10.28 -14.80 4.04
C ASP A 19 -9.31 -15.94 4.40
N PRO A 20 -9.39 -17.13 3.77
CA PRO A 20 -8.51 -18.25 4.10
C PRO A 20 -7.03 -17.90 3.92
N TYR A 21 -6.67 -17.14 2.87
CA TYR A 21 -5.29 -16.70 2.65
C TYR A 21 -4.86 -15.66 3.68
N GLY A 22 -5.77 -14.76 4.05
CA GLY A 22 -5.59 -13.77 5.11
C GLY A 22 -5.33 -14.42 6.48
N HIS A 23 -6.04 -15.49 6.83
CA HIS A 23 -5.79 -16.25 8.05
C HIS A 23 -4.38 -16.89 8.05
N GLU A 24 -4.01 -17.57 6.96
CA GLU A 24 -2.71 -18.25 6.83
C GLU A 24 -1.54 -17.27 6.88
N ILE A 25 -1.58 -16.16 6.13
CA ILE A 25 -0.49 -15.17 6.17
C ILE A 25 -0.34 -14.56 7.56
N ARG A 26 -1.45 -14.29 8.25
CA ARG A 26 -1.41 -13.77 9.62
C ARG A 26 -0.86 -14.77 10.62
N GLN A 27 -1.09 -16.07 10.40
CA GLN A 27 -0.50 -17.12 11.23
C GLN A 27 1.01 -17.23 10.98
N THR A 28 1.43 -17.19 9.72
CA THR A 28 2.85 -17.20 9.33
C THR A 28 3.61 -16.00 9.89
N LEU A 29 3.06 -14.79 9.75
CA LEU A 29 3.64 -13.56 10.31
C LEU A 29 3.76 -13.63 11.84
N ARG A 30 2.74 -14.15 12.54
CA ARG A 30 2.77 -14.35 14.00
C ARG A 30 3.82 -15.36 14.45
N LYS A 31 4.02 -16.45 13.71
CA LYS A 31 5.06 -17.46 14.01
C LYS A 31 6.47 -16.87 13.96
N LEU A 32 6.66 -15.83 13.14
CA LEU A 32 7.94 -15.13 12.96
C LEU A 32 8.06 -13.89 13.87
N ASP A 33 7.13 -13.70 14.83
CA ASP A 33 7.07 -12.52 15.71
C ASP A 33 6.96 -11.18 14.96
N ILE A 34 6.41 -11.20 13.75
CA ILE A 34 6.25 -10.00 12.94
C ILE A 34 4.94 -9.30 13.32
N SER A 35 5.03 -8.01 13.64
CA SER A 35 3.87 -7.16 13.90
C SER A 35 2.99 -7.01 12.65
N ILE A 36 1.68 -7.05 12.82
CA ILE A 36 0.72 -7.00 11.71
C ILE A 36 -0.19 -5.78 11.85
N ARG A 37 -0.35 -5.04 10.76
CA ARG A 37 -1.31 -3.94 10.62
C ARG A 37 -2.28 -4.26 9.49
N THR A 38 -3.56 -3.96 9.68
CA THR A 38 -4.56 -4.09 8.62
C THR A 38 -4.75 -2.73 7.98
N LEU A 39 -4.70 -2.68 6.66
CA LEU A 39 -4.95 -1.48 5.86
C LEU A 39 -6.42 -1.44 5.43
N HIS A 40 -6.98 -0.24 5.45
CA HIS A 40 -8.35 0.05 5.04
C HIS A 40 -8.39 1.04 3.87
N GLU A 41 -9.57 1.23 3.28
CA GLU A 41 -9.75 2.16 2.16
C GLU A 41 -9.35 3.60 2.50
N GLU A 42 -9.48 4.01 3.77
CA GLU A 42 -9.04 5.31 4.27
C GLU A 42 -7.52 5.52 4.21
N ASP A 43 -6.73 4.43 4.23
CA ASP A 43 -5.27 4.49 4.16
C ASP A 43 -4.76 4.69 2.72
N LEU A 44 -5.60 4.46 1.71
CA LEU A 44 -5.21 4.50 0.30
C LEU A 44 -4.62 5.85 -0.13
N GLU A 45 -5.11 6.94 0.46
CA GLU A 45 -4.66 8.30 0.16
C GLU A 45 -3.49 8.78 1.04
N ARG A 46 -3.13 8.00 2.07
CA ARG A 46 -1.97 8.30 2.93
C ARG A 46 -0.67 7.90 2.24
N SER A 47 0.41 8.59 2.59
CA SER A 47 1.74 8.18 2.13
C SER A 47 2.18 6.91 2.85
N VAL A 48 2.89 6.05 2.14
CA VAL A 48 3.43 4.79 2.69
C VAL A 48 4.37 5.07 3.86
N GLY A 49 5.15 6.16 3.81
CA GLY A 49 6.01 6.62 4.90
C GLY A 49 5.21 6.99 6.14
N SER A 50 4.10 7.73 6.00
CA SER A 50 3.19 8.06 7.10
C SER A 50 2.65 6.80 7.79
N LEU A 51 2.14 5.85 6.99
CA LEU A 51 1.64 4.56 7.47
C LEU A 51 2.71 3.75 8.22
N CYS A 52 3.97 3.92 7.83
CA CYS A 52 5.11 3.29 8.46
C CYS A 52 5.69 4.03 9.67
N GLY A 53 5.13 5.19 10.05
CA GLY A 53 5.68 6.02 11.13
C GLY A 53 7.00 6.72 10.78
N LEU A 54 7.27 6.92 9.49
CA LEU A 54 8.43 7.67 8.99
C LEU A 54 8.20 9.19 8.93
N GLU A 55 7.07 9.69 9.39
CA GLU A 55 6.85 11.14 9.45
C GLU A 55 7.73 11.77 10.54
N SER A 56 8.80 12.41 10.06
CA SER A 56 9.44 13.56 10.69
C SER A 56 8.39 14.59 11.06
N SER A 57 8.51 15.20 12.24
CA SER A 57 7.77 16.37 12.69
C SER A 57 7.59 17.42 11.59
N VAL A 58 6.47 17.38 10.88
CA VAL A 58 5.91 18.51 10.12
C VAL A 58 4.40 18.56 10.38
N GLU A 59 4.04 18.66 11.65
CA GLU A 59 2.83 19.40 12.00
C GLU A 59 3.16 20.90 11.88
N SER A 60 3.12 21.37 10.64
CA SER A 60 2.98 22.77 10.24
C SER A 60 2.73 22.69 8.74
N LEU A 61 1.50 22.62 8.28
CA LEU A 61 0.52 23.68 8.45
C LEU A 61 -0.86 23.10 8.75
N CYS A 62 -1.40 23.45 9.93
CA CYS A 62 -2.78 23.89 9.96
C CYS A 62 -2.98 24.84 8.78
N GLY A 63 -3.84 24.48 7.81
CA GLY A 63 -4.50 25.53 7.05
C GLY A 63 -5.19 26.40 8.10
N PRO A 64 -4.91 27.72 8.17
CA PRO A 64 -5.57 28.55 9.16
C PRO A 64 -7.07 28.47 8.90
N GLU A 65 -7.81 28.19 9.97
CA GLU A 65 -9.19 28.61 10.03
C GLU A 65 -9.20 30.12 9.80
N SER A 66 -9.57 30.54 8.60
CA SER A 66 -10.01 31.90 8.34
C SER A 66 -11.46 31.83 7.93
N SER A 67 -12.31 31.69 8.96
CA SER A 67 -13.63 32.29 8.89
C SER A 67 -13.44 33.80 8.67
N VAL A 68 -13.73 34.26 7.46
CA VAL A 68 -14.30 35.58 7.25
C VAL A 68 -15.16 35.60 6.00
N GLY A 69 -16.47 35.71 6.23
CA GLY A 69 -17.33 36.59 5.44
C GLY A 69 -17.93 36.03 4.16
N SER A 70 -19.09 35.40 4.26
CA SER A 70 -20.26 35.95 3.56
C SER A 70 -21.57 35.43 4.15
N LEU A 71 -22.08 36.25 5.06
CA LEU A 71 -23.47 36.59 5.30
C LEU A 71 -24.50 35.83 4.44
N CYS A 72 -25.25 34.96 5.11
CA CYS A 72 -26.61 34.63 4.70
C CYS A 72 -27.40 35.93 4.53
N LYS A 73 -27.79 36.24 3.29
CA LYS A 73 -28.89 37.15 2.99
C LYS A 73 -29.97 36.33 2.29
N PRO A 74 -31.16 36.18 2.89
CA PRO A 74 -32.30 35.67 2.16
C PRO A 74 -32.97 36.82 1.38
N GLU A 75 -33.59 36.41 0.27
CA GLU A 75 -34.68 37.08 -0.47
C GLU A 75 -34.32 38.12 -1.53
N SER A 76 -34.49 37.74 -2.81
CA SER A 76 -35.59 38.24 -3.66
C SER A 76 -35.63 37.56 -5.05
N PRO A 77 -36.78 37.55 -5.74
CA PRO A 77 -37.25 36.42 -6.56
C PRO A 77 -37.11 36.66 -8.07
N VAL A 78 -36.68 35.66 -8.86
CA VAL A 78 -36.92 35.65 -10.32
C VAL A 78 -37.00 34.21 -10.86
N THR A 79 -38.25 33.79 -11.12
CA THR A 79 -38.77 32.96 -12.23
C THR A 79 -38.26 31.51 -12.44
N PRO A 80 -39.16 30.49 -12.44
CA PRO A 80 -38.82 29.11 -12.79
C PRO A 80 -38.79 28.90 -14.32
N GLY A 81 -37.63 28.51 -14.85
CA GLY A 81 -37.45 27.97 -16.20
C GLY A 81 -37.12 26.46 -16.14
N PRO A 82 -37.57 25.63 -17.09
CA PRO A 82 -37.68 24.19 -16.89
C PRO A 82 -36.34 23.45 -17.05
N LEU A 83 -36.04 22.60 -16.07
CA LEU A 83 -35.30 21.33 -16.14
C LEU A 83 -34.11 21.27 -17.12
N ALA A 84 -32.92 21.53 -16.59
CA ALA A 84 -31.71 20.86 -17.06
C ALA A 84 -31.21 19.94 -15.93
N PRO A 85 -31.11 18.62 -16.13
CA PRO A 85 -30.34 17.79 -15.21
C PRO A 85 -28.87 18.09 -15.51
N SER A 86 -28.25 18.99 -14.74
CA SER A 86 -26.79 19.13 -14.83
C SER A 86 -26.16 18.00 -14.04
N CYS A 87 -26.10 16.86 -14.72
CA CYS A 87 -25.29 15.72 -14.39
C CYS A 87 -23.82 16.18 -14.35
N ALA A 88 -23.29 16.47 -13.16
CA ALA A 88 -21.87 16.68 -12.96
C ALA A 88 -21.44 16.27 -11.54
N ASP A 89 -21.85 15.08 -11.10
CA ASP A 89 -20.98 14.32 -10.19
C ASP A 89 -19.96 13.59 -11.07
N ARG A 90 -18.98 14.35 -11.60
CA ARG A 90 -17.73 13.76 -12.07
C ARG A 90 -16.81 13.67 -10.86
N SER A 91 -17.16 12.79 -9.92
CA SER A 91 -16.14 12.25 -9.05
C SER A 91 -15.22 11.41 -9.93
N ASP A 92 -14.12 12.02 -10.36
CA ASP A 92 -12.91 11.39 -10.90
C ASP A 92 -12.27 10.51 -9.80
N ARG A 93 -13.06 9.60 -9.24
CA ARG A 93 -12.64 8.69 -8.20
C ARG A 93 -12.25 7.43 -8.92
N SER A 94 -10.95 7.26 -9.14
CA SER A 94 -10.43 5.97 -9.58
C SER A 94 -11.00 4.88 -8.65
N PRO A 95 -11.44 3.74 -9.20
CA PRO A 95 -12.04 2.68 -8.40
C PRO A 95 -11.07 2.26 -7.31
N THR A 96 -11.60 1.94 -6.13
CA THR A 96 -10.78 1.43 -5.04
C THR A 96 -10.11 0.12 -5.50
N PRO A 97 -8.81 -0.08 -5.21
CA PRO A 97 -8.17 -1.36 -5.47
C PRO A 97 -8.91 -2.47 -4.73
N ASP A 98 -9.35 -3.50 -5.45
CA ASP A 98 -10.08 -4.66 -4.92
C ASP A 98 -9.25 -5.94 -5.13
N PHE A 99 -8.02 -5.91 -4.62
CA PHE A 99 -7.09 -7.05 -4.71
C PHE A 99 -6.22 -7.14 -3.46
N PRO A 100 -5.80 -8.35 -3.05
CA PRO A 100 -4.98 -8.56 -1.86
C PRO A 100 -3.60 -7.94 -2.04
N PHE A 101 -3.11 -7.24 -1.01
CA PHE A 101 -1.81 -6.60 -1.03
C PHE A 101 -1.07 -6.75 0.30
N LEU A 102 0.22 -7.07 0.21
CA LEU A 102 1.13 -7.21 1.37
C LEU A 102 2.28 -6.21 1.26
N LEU A 103 2.41 -5.31 2.24
CA LEU A 103 3.56 -4.41 2.35
C LEU A 103 4.43 -4.80 3.55
N MET A 104 5.72 -5.00 3.31
CA MET A 104 6.72 -5.38 4.30
C MET A 104 7.62 -4.17 4.61
N ALA A 105 7.57 -3.68 5.84
CA ALA A 105 8.34 -2.51 6.27
C ALA A 105 9.43 -2.92 7.26
N PHE A 106 10.63 -2.36 7.06
CA PHE A 106 11.79 -2.52 7.96
C PHE A 106 12.27 -3.97 8.17
N PHE A 107 12.04 -4.84 7.20
CA PHE A 107 12.53 -6.21 7.26
C PHE A 107 14.06 -6.26 7.04
N PRO A 108 14.83 -6.86 7.96
CA PRO A 108 16.18 -7.30 7.63
C PRO A 108 16.12 -8.44 6.61
N GLU A 109 17.21 -8.62 5.85
CA GLU A 109 17.28 -9.59 4.75
C GLU A 109 16.95 -11.02 5.21
N ASP A 110 17.58 -11.50 6.28
CA ASP A 110 17.33 -12.84 6.82
C ASP A 110 15.86 -13.07 7.23
N LEU A 111 15.19 -12.05 7.76
CA LEU A 111 13.78 -12.16 8.18
C LEU A 111 12.85 -12.12 6.97
N LEU A 112 13.18 -11.32 5.96
CA LEU A 112 12.45 -11.31 4.68
C LEU A 112 12.51 -12.68 4.03
N ASP A 113 13.68 -13.30 4.00
CA ASP A 113 13.88 -14.63 3.43
C ASP A 113 13.14 -15.71 4.22
N GLN A 114 13.17 -15.65 5.55
CA GLN A 114 12.37 -16.53 6.41
C GLN A 114 10.86 -16.38 6.17
N LEU A 115 10.37 -15.14 6.06
CA LEU A 115 8.96 -14.88 5.77
C LEU A 115 8.56 -15.49 4.44
N LEU A 116 9.35 -15.24 3.40
CA LEU A 116 9.04 -15.75 2.08
C LEU A 116 9.09 -17.28 2.10
N HIS A 117 10.15 -17.89 2.63
CA HIS A 117 10.24 -19.34 2.78
C HIS A 117 9.02 -19.92 3.51
N ALA A 118 8.59 -19.31 4.62
CA ALA A 118 7.41 -19.75 5.36
C ALA A 118 6.10 -19.59 4.56
N MET A 119 5.97 -18.53 3.75
CA MET A 119 4.86 -18.39 2.79
C MET A 119 4.88 -19.52 1.75
N LYS A 120 6.06 -20.02 1.35
CA LYS A 120 6.19 -21.13 0.39
C LYS A 120 5.67 -22.43 0.98
N GLU A 121 6.17 -22.76 2.16
CA GLU A 121 5.85 -23.99 2.87
C GLU A 121 4.35 -24.04 3.19
N ALA A 122 3.76 -22.88 3.52
CA ALA A 122 2.33 -22.73 3.73
C ALA A 122 1.50 -22.60 2.44
N SER A 123 2.11 -22.70 1.24
CA SER A 123 1.44 -22.53 -0.05
C SER A 123 0.66 -21.21 -0.22
N ILE A 124 1.07 -20.15 0.49
CA ILE A 124 0.42 -18.84 0.48
C ILE A 124 0.83 -18.08 -0.78
N ARG A 125 -0.14 -17.77 -1.64
CA ARG A 125 0.08 -17.03 -2.89
C ARG A 125 -0.52 -15.64 -2.81
N ILE A 126 0.28 -14.66 -2.41
CA ILE A 126 -0.07 -13.23 -2.51
C ILE A 126 0.70 -12.63 -3.70
N PRO A 127 0.02 -12.33 -4.82
CA PRO A 127 0.67 -11.86 -6.04
C PRO A 127 1.26 -10.46 -5.85
N TYR A 128 0.47 -9.54 -5.29
CA TYR A 128 0.86 -8.15 -5.11
C TYR A 128 1.47 -7.95 -3.72
N LYS A 129 2.79 -7.84 -3.69
CA LYS A 129 3.53 -7.55 -2.46
C LYS A 129 4.56 -6.46 -2.71
N ALA A 130 4.96 -5.74 -1.67
CA ALA A 130 5.97 -4.69 -1.74
C ALA A 130 6.86 -4.69 -0.49
N VAL A 131 8.09 -4.25 -0.65
CA VAL A 131 9.03 -3.93 0.45
C VAL A 131 9.15 -2.41 0.51
N LEU A 132 9.11 -1.84 1.71
CA LEU A 132 9.32 -0.41 1.92
C LEU A 132 10.74 -0.02 1.49
N THR A 133 10.85 1.01 0.66
CA THR A 133 12.12 1.57 0.20
C THR A 133 12.12 3.09 0.38
N LYS A 134 13.30 3.70 0.24
CA LYS A 134 13.44 5.17 0.24
C LYS A 134 12.62 5.84 -0.87
N THR A 135 12.34 5.13 -1.96
CA THR A 135 11.64 5.71 -3.11
C THR A 135 10.13 5.60 -2.97
N ASN A 136 9.63 4.43 -2.54
CA ASN A 136 8.19 4.21 -2.41
C ASN A 136 7.58 4.79 -1.12
N CYS A 137 8.37 5.21 -0.12
CA CYS A 137 7.83 5.79 1.10
C CYS A 137 7.09 7.12 0.87
N THR A 138 7.41 7.85 -0.21
CA THR A 138 6.71 9.09 -0.58
C THR A 138 5.43 8.84 -1.38
N TYR A 139 5.19 7.59 -1.81
CA TYR A 139 4.05 7.27 -2.63
C TYR A 139 2.80 7.21 -1.78
N ARG A 140 1.66 7.60 -2.35
CA ARG A 140 0.36 7.20 -1.80
C ARG A 140 0.22 5.69 -1.90
N LEU A 141 -0.41 5.07 -0.91
CA LEU A 141 -0.62 3.62 -0.89
C LEU A 141 -1.32 3.14 -2.17
N ARG A 142 -2.38 3.83 -2.63
CA ARG A 142 -3.07 3.51 -3.90
C ARG A 142 -2.09 3.43 -5.09
N LYS A 143 -1.26 4.46 -5.26
CA LYS A 143 -0.28 4.52 -6.35
C LYS A 143 0.71 3.36 -6.26
N LEU A 144 1.22 3.05 -5.07
CA LEU A 144 2.14 1.92 -4.88
C LEU A 144 1.48 0.60 -5.32
N MET A 145 0.22 0.37 -4.94
CA MET A 145 -0.51 -0.83 -5.32
C MET A 145 -0.74 -0.93 -6.83
N GLU A 146 -1.09 0.18 -7.48
CA GLU A 146 -1.27 0.25 -8.94
C GLU A 146 0.05 -0.01 -9.68
N GLU A 147 1.16 0.56 -9.23
CA GLU A 147 2.49 0.33 -9.82
C GLU A 147 2.89 -1.13 -9.71
N VAL A 148 2.75 -1.73 -8.51
CA VAL A 148 3.06 -3.15 -8.27
C VAL A 148 2.18 -4.05 -9.14
N LYS A 149 0.89 -3.71 -9.28
CA LYS A 149 -0.03 -4.45 -10.15
C LYS A 149 0.37 -4.33 -11.62
N SER A 150 0.62 -3.11 -12.11
CA SER A 150 1.01 -2.87 -13.50
C SER A 150 2.32 -3.57 -13.86
N GLU A 151 3.29 -3.60 -12.95
CA GLU A 151 4.54 -4.35 -13.13
C GLU A 151 4.28 -5.85 -13.15
N HIS A 152 3.48 -6.39 -12.23
CA HIS A 152 3.12 -7.80 -12.21
C HIS A 152 2.44 -8.25 -13.50
N ASP A 153 1.50 -7.45 -14.01
CA ASP A 153 0.76 -7.74 -15.25
C ASP A 153 1.69 -7.70 -16.48
N THR A 154 2.69 -6.81 -16.48
CA THR A 154 3.69 -6.70 -17.57
C THR A 154 4.70 -7.86 -17.53
N ILE A 155 5.10 -8.30 -16.34
CA ILE A 155 6.14 -9.31 -16.13
C ILE A 155 5.63 -10.74 -16.32
N ASN A 156 4.33 -11.00 -16.13
CA ASN A 156 3.70 -12.24 -16.57
C ASN A 156 3.66 -12.38 -18.11
N GLY A 157 4.06 -11.33 -18.85
CA GLY A 157 4.09 -11.26 -20.31
C GLY A 157 5.45 -11.55 -20.95
N GLN A 158 6.52 -10.79 -20.65
CA GLN A 158 7.86 -10.99 -21.22
C GLN A 158 9.00 -10.32 -20.40
N GLU A 159 10.20 -10.85 -20.64
CA GLU A 159 11.56 -10.57 -20.17
C GLU A 159 11.87 -9.20 -19.49
N LEU A 160 12.53 -9.33 -18.33
CA LEU A 160 12.94 -8.33 -17.35
C LEU A 160 13.99 -7.32 -17.86
N LEU A 161 13.59 -6.20 -18.43
CA LEU A 161 14.47 -5.03 -18.49
C LEU A 161 13.64 -3.74 -18.40
N THR A 162 14.13 -2.79 -17.60
CA THR A 162 13.85 -1.34 -17.72
C THR A 162 12.80 -0.70 -16.81
N ARG A 163 12.85 -0.89 -15.48
CA ARG A 163 12.44 0.17 -14.52
C ARG A 163 12.87 -0.11 -13.08
N GLY A 164 13.99 0.50 -12.69
CA GLY A 164 14.70 0.28 -11.42
C GLY A 164 14.05 0.84 -10.16
N LEU A 165 12.78 0.54 -9.85
CA LEU A 165 12.17 0.92 -8.57
C LEU A 165 11.48 -0.23 -7.79
N CYS A 166 11.06 -1.32 -8.45
CA CYS A 166 10.37 -2.44 -7.80
C CYS A 166 11.05 -3.80 -8.01
N LEU A 167 12.24 -3.80 -8.62
CA LEU A 167 13.02 -4.99 -8.98
C LEU A 167 13.36 -5.88 -7.77
N LEU A 168 13.35 -5.35 -6.54
CA LEU A 168 13.61 -6.13 -5.35
C LEU A 168 12.49 -7.16 -5.08
N ILE A 169 11.22 -6.80 -5.27
CA ILE A 169 10.12 -7.73 -4.97
C ILE A 169 9.94 -8.78 -6.08
N VAL A 170 10.15 -8.38 -7.33
CA VAL A 170 10.10 -9.33 -8.46
C VAL A 170 11.29 -10.28 -8.41
N SER A 171 12.51 -9.82 -8.14
CA SER A 171 13.67 -10.72 -8.00
C SER A 171 13.45 -11.74 -6.90
N VAL A 172 12.94 -11.34 -5.73
CA VAL A 172 12.73 -12.30 -4.65
C VAL A 172 11.52 -13.20 -4.95
N SER A 173 10.42 -12.69 -5.51
CA SER A 173 9.26 -13.51 -5.89
C SER A 173 9.49 -14.42 -7.10
N MET A 174 10.45 -14.13 -7.98
CA MET A 174 10.80 -14.96 -9.13
C MET A 174 11.85 -16.00 -8.75
N LYS A 175 12.83 -15.67 -7.89
CA LYS A 175 13.67 -16.68 -7.18
C LYS A 175 12.79 -17.66 -6.39
N PHE A 176 11.75 -17.14 -5.76
CA PHE A 176 10.74 -17.90 -5.01
C PHE A 176 9.94 -18.87 -5.89
N LEU A 177 9.47 -18.42 -7.06
CA LEU A 177 8.74 -19.24 -8.02
C LEU A 177 9.63 -20.30 -8.70
N LEU A 178 10.89 -19.95 -9.00
CA LEU A 178 11.86 -20.81 -9.68
C LEU A 178 12.65 -21.73 -8.74
N GLY A 179 12.45 -21.62 -7.42
CA GLY A 179 13.14 -22.47 -6.43
C GLY A 179 14.66 -22.25 -6.38
N ILE A 180 15.14 -21.09 -6.78
CA ILE A 180 16.57 -20.78 -6.81
C ILE A 180 17.03 -20.44 -5.38
N PRO A 181 18.01 -21.16 -4.81
CA PRO A 181 18.54 -20.85 -3.50
C PRO A 181 19.17 -19.45 -3.50
N LEU A 182 18.87 -18.66 -2.47
CA LEU A 182 19.55 -17.40 -2.21
C LEU A 182 21.00 -17.72 -1.84
N LEU A 183 21.90 -17.55 -2.79
CA LEU A 183 23.33 -17.60 -2.52
C LEU A 183 23.68 -16.42 -1.60
N PRO A 184 24.34 -16.66 -0.45
CA PRO A 184 24.90 -15.57 0.34
C PRO A 184 25.96 -14.85 -0.49
N VAL A 185 25.93 -13.52 -0.46
CA VAL A 185 26.95 -12.65 -1.09
C VAL A 185 28.23 -12.67 -0.27
#